data_AF-A0A1J3HCU0-F1
#
_entry.id   AF-A0A1J3HCU0-F1
#
_cell.length_a   1.000
_cell.length_b   1.000
_cell.length_c   1.000
_cell.angle_alpha   90.00
_cell.angle_beta   90.00
_cell.angle_gamma   90.00
#
_symmetry.space_group_name_H-M   'P 1'
#
loop_
_entity.id
_entity.type
_entity.pdbx_description
1 polymer ?
#
loop_
_entity_poly.entity_id
_entity_poly.type
_entity_poly.pdbx_seq_one_letter_code
_entity_poly.pdbx_strand_id
1 'polypeptide(L)'
;QLCNSAGVKVCMVTDDDVLTAQAIAMDCGILGAISENNVRTGAQFRELSDEDREQIAEKILVYAQASPSDNLLLVKALKRKG
;
A
#
# COMPACT_ATOMS: atom_id res chain seq x y z
N GLN A 1 -0.34 1.88 -17.57
CA GLN A 1 0.52 0.72 -17.92
C GLN A 1 2.01 1.06 -18.09
N LEU A 2 2.41 2.29 -18.46
CA LEU A 2 3.82 2.67 -18.60
C LEU A 2 4.68 2.48 -17.33
N CYS A 3 4.15 2.75 -16.14
CA CYS A 3 4.92 2.66 -14.89
C CYS A 3 5.36 1.22 -14.58
N ASN A 4 4.44 0.25 -14.74
CA ASN A 4 4.74 -1.16 -14.49
C ASN A 4 5.79 -1.70 -15.48
N SER A 5 5.77 -1.25 -16.74
CA SER A 5 6.78 -1.63 -17.74
C SER A 5 8.15 -0.98 -17.50
N ALA A 6 8.22 0.10 -16.73
CA ALA A 6 9.46 0.79 -16.38
C ALA A 6 10.13 0.24 -15.10
N GLY A 7 9.59 -0.84 -14.51
CA GLY A 7 10.06 -1.38 -13.23
C GLY A 7 9.65 -0.55 -12.02
N VAL A 8 8.73 0.41 -12.19
CA VAL A 8 8.21 1.26 -11.11
C VAL A 8 6.97 0.59 -10.52
N LYS A 9 7.01 0.29 -9.22
CA LYS A 9 5.85 -0.23 -8.49
C LYS A 9 4.93 0.91 -8.06
N VAL A 10 3.65 0.82 -8.43
CA VAL A 10 2.62 1.79 -8.03
C VAL A 10 1.92 1.29 -6.77
N CYS A 11 1.76 2.16 -5.77
CA CYS A 11 0.98 1.92 -4.56
C CYS A 11 -0.08 3.00 -4.44
N MET A 12 -1.35 2.60 -4.33
CA MET A 12 -2.48 3.50 -4.08
C MET A 12 -2.57 3.78 -2.58
N VAL A 13 -2.79 5.04 -2.22
CA VAL A 13 -3.02 5.49 -0.83
C VAL A 13 -4.32 6.29 -0.80
N THR A 14 -5.24 5.93 0.08
CA THR A 14 -6.56 6.60 0.20
C THR A 14 -7.09 6.53 1.64
N ASP A 15 -7.98 7.46 1.99
CA ASP A 15 -8.78 7.45 3.22
C ASP A 15 -10.12 6.68 3.06
N ASP A 16 -10.44 6.22 1.84
CA ASP A 16 -11.59 5.36 1.58
C ASP A 16 -11.54 4.05 2.38
N ASP A 17 -12.72 3.44 2.56
CA ASP A 17 -12.81 2.08 3.10
C ASP A 17 -12.15 1.05 2.17
N VAL A 18 -11.83 -0.11 2.74
CA VAL A 18 -11.07 -1.18 2.05
C VAL A 18 -11.77 -1.66 0.78
N LEU A 19 -13.10 -1.79 0.79
CA LEU A 19 -13.84 -2.33 -0.36
C LEU A 19 -13.84 -1.33 -1.52
N THR A 20 -14.10 -0.06 -1.21
CA THR A 20 -14.04 1.03 -2.19
C THR A 20 -12.64 1.16 -2.80
N ALA A 21 -11.60 1.19 -1.95
CA ALA A 21 -10.22 1.27 -2.40
C ALA A 21 -9.81 0.09 -3.28
N GLN A 22 -10.25 -1.13 -2.93
CA GLN A 22 -10.01 -2.33 -3.74
C GLN A 22 -10.67 -2.26 -5.11
N ALA A 23 -11.94 -1.84 -5.17
CA ALA A 23 -12.67 -1.69 -6.44
C ALA A 23 -11.96 -0.70 -7.37
N ILE A 24 -11.62 0.49 -6.87
CA ILE A 24 -10.92 1.51 -7.65
C ILE A 24 -9.54 1.00 -8.09
N ALA A 25 -8.80 0.31 -7.21
CA ALA A 25 -7.48 -0.23 -7.55
C ALA A 25 -7.53 -1.34 -8.61
N MET A 26 -8.61 -2.16 -8.64
CA MET A 26 -8.83 -3.13 -9.72
C MET A 26 -9.13 -2.43 -11.04
N ASP A 27 -10.03 -1.45 -11.03
CA ASP A 27 -10.39 -0.67 -12.22
C ASP A 27 -9.18 0.07 -12.81
N CYS A 28 -8.29 0.57 -11.93
CA CYS A 28 -7.04 1.21 -12.34
C CYS A 28 -5.94 0.23 -12.79
N GLY A 29 -6.15 -1.08 -12.63
CA GLY A 29 -5.14 -2.11 -12.91
C GLY A 29 -3.95 -2.09 -11.96
N ILE A 30 -4.12 -1.53 -10.76
CA ILE A 30 -3.15 -1.56 -9.65
C ILE A 30 -3.21 -2.92 -8.95
N LEU A 31 -4.42 -3.47 -8.77
CA LEU A 31 -4.67 -4.83 -8.30
C LEU A 31 -5.06 -5.74 -9.46
N GLY A 32 -4.42 -6.90 -9.57
CA GLY A 32 -4.75 -7.95 -10.54
C GLY A 32 -5.53 -9.10 -9.90
N ALA A 33 -4.85 -9.87 -9.03
CA ALA A 33 -5.48 -10.85 -8.16
C ALA A 33 -5.43 -10.36 -6.71
N ILE A 34 -6.53 -10.51 -5.98
CA ILE A 34 -6.57 -10.15 -4.56
C ILE A 34 -5.70 -11.13 -3.78
N SER A 35 -4.71 -10.58 -3.09
CA SER A 35 -3.94 -11.25 -2.06
C SER A 35 -4.04 -10.38 -0.82
N GLU A 36 -4.26 -10.98 0.34
CA GLU A 36 -4.30 -10.29 1.64
C GLU A 36 -3.00 -9.52 1.95
N ASN A 37 -1.92 -9.81 1.24
CA ASN A 37 -0.64 -9.12 1.36
C ASN A 37 -0.54 -7.84 0.52
N ASN A 38 -1.47 -7.62 -0.42
CA ASN A 38 -1.46 -6.46 -1.32
C ASN A 38 -2.27 -5.28 -0.79
N VAL A 39 -3.21 -5.52 0.14
CA VAL A 39 -4.11 -4.50 0.67
C VAL A 39 -3.92 -4.40 2.18
N ARG A 40 -3.68 -3.18 2.68
CA ARG A 40 -3.54 -2.92 4.12
C ARG A 40 -4.21 -1.63 4.54
N THR A 41 -4.66 -1.60 5.79
CA THR A 41 -5.20 -0.37 6.39
C THR A 41 -4.13 0.37 7.19
N GLY A 42 -4.35 1.67 7.40
CA GLY A 42 -3.56 2.49 8.33
C GLY A 42 -3.43 1.85 9.71
N ALA A 43 -4.55 1.38 10.27
CA ALA A 43 -4.59 0.70 11.57
C ALA A 43 -3.70 -0.56 11.61
N GLN A 44 -3.87 -1.47 10.65
CA GLN A 44 -3.08 -2.70 10.57
C GLN A 44 -1.57 -2.42 10.48
N PHE A 45 -1.19 -1.41 9.70
CA PHE A 45 0.22 -1.06 9.52
C PHE A 45 0.84 -0.45 10.78
N ARG A 46 0.07 0.32 11.56
CA ARG A 46 0.52 0.85 12.85
C ARG A 46 0.72 -0.23 13.91
N GLU A 47 0.02 -1.36 13.83
CA GLU A 47 0.18 -2.45 14.79
C GLU A 47 1.45 -3.29 14.57
N LEU A 48 2.06 -3.17 13.39
CA LEU A 48 3.29 -3.88 13.05
C LEU A 48 4.52 -3.32 13.75
N SER A 49 5.52 -4.19 13.96
CA SER A 49 6.86 -3.77 14.34
C SER A 49 7.53 -2.98 13.21
N ASP A 50 8.58 -2.21 13.52
CA ASP A 50 9.33 -1.48 12.49
C ASP A 50 9.92 -2.42 11.43
N GLU A 51 10.44 -3.57 11.85
CA GLU A 51 11.00 -4.60 10.94
C GLU A 51 9.92 -5.17 10.02
N ASP A 52 8.74 -5.49 10.55
CA ASP A 52 7.62 -6.01 9.76
C ASP A 52 7.11 -4.95 8.77
N ARG A 53 7.01 -3.68 9.20
CA ARG A 53 6.62 -2.57 8.31
C ARG A 53 7.58 -2.46 7.13
N GLU A 54 8.88 -2.50 7.38
CA GLU A 54 9.91 -2.44 6.33
C GLU A 54 9.80 -3.62 5.35
N GLN A 55 9.53 -4.84 5.85
CA GLN A 55 9.36 -6.01 5.01
C GLN A 55 8.09 -5.99 4.15
N ILE A 56 6.99 -5.47 4.69
CA ILE A 56 5.70 -5.49 3.98
C ILE A 56 5.45 -4.24 3.14
N ALA A 57 6.07 -3.10 3.46
CA ALA A 57 5.80 -1.82 2.78
C ALA A 57 5.96 -1.92 1.26
N GLU A 58 6.98 -2.63 0.78
CA GLU A 58 7.21 -2.88 -0.64
C GLU A 58 6.18 -3.79 -1.28
N LYS A 59 5.43 -4.58 -0.50
CA LYS A 59 4.41 -5.52 -0.98
C LYS A 59 3.05 -4.86 -1.13
N ILE A 60 2.76 -3.84 -0.32
CA ILE A 60 1.51 -3.09 -0.34
C ILE A 60 1.29 -2.46 -1.74
N LEU A 61 0.12 -2.70 -2.30
CA LEU A 61 -0.38 -2.10 -3.54
C LEU A 61 -1.53 -1.13 -3.26
N VAL A 62 -2.29 -1.36 -2.17
CA VAL A 62 -3.38 -0.49 -1.73
C VAL A 62 -3.27 -0.27 -0.23
N TYR A 63 -3.17 1.00 0.16
CA TYR A 63 -3.13 1.47 1.53
C TYR A 63 -4.39 2.29 1.82
N ALA A 64 -5.38 1.64 2.42
CA ALA A 64 -6.72 2.19 2.64
C ALA A 64 -6.87 2.75 4.07
N GLN A 65 -7.89 3.58 4.29
CA GLN A 65 -8.17 4.21 5.60
C GLN A 65 -6.92 4.87 6.21
N ALA A 66 -6.06 5.45 5.37
CA ALA A 66 -4.77 5.97 5.78
C ALA A 66 -4.88 7.43 6.20
N SER A 67 -4.39 7.76 7.39
CA SER A 67 -4.25 9.14 7.85
C SER A 67 -2.96 9.79 7.32
N PRO A 68 -2.80 11.13 7.39
CA PRO A 68 -1.53 11.77 7.07
C PRO A 68 -0.32 11.22 7.84
N SER A 69 -0.51 10.84 9.11
CA SER A 69 0.53 10.18 9.91
C SER A 69 0.88 8.78 9.40
N ASP A 70 -0.10 8.04 8.92
CA ASP A 70 0.10 6.70 8.34
C ASP A 70 0.90 6.78 7.04
N ASN A 71 0.59 7.78 6.21
CA ASN A 71 1.32 8.02 4.96
C ASN A 71 2.80 8.33 5.23
N LEU A 72 3.08 9.15 6.26
CA LEU A 72 4.45 9.43 6.69
C LEU A 72 5.15 8.15 7.19
N LEU A 73 4.44 7.30 7.92
CA LEU A 73 4.97 6.03 8.42
C LEU A 73 5.33 5.08 7.26
N LEU A 74 4.44 4.94 6.27
CA LEU A 74 4.68 4.14 5.07
C LEU A 74 5.88 4.66 4.27
N VAL A 75 5.96 5.97 4.02
CA VAL A 75 7.09 6.59 3.31
C VAL A 75 8.41 6.36 4.05
N LYS A 76 8.41 6.43 5.39
CA LYS A 76 9.60 6.13 6.20
C LYS A 76 10.03 4.67 6.06
N ALA A 77 9.10 3.72 6.12
CA ALA A 77 9.40 2.29 5.96
C ALA A 77 9.99 2.00 4.56
N LEU A 78 9.41 2.56 3.50
CA LEU A 78 9.92 2.43 2.14
C LEU A 78 11.32 3.02 1.97
N LYS A 79 11.60 4.19 2.58
CA LYS A 79 12.92 4.86 2.53
C LYS A 79 14.04 4.15 3.29
N ARG A 80 13.72 3.20 4.17
CA ARG A 80 14.75 2.45 4.91
C ARG A 80 15.26 1.24 4.15
N LYS A 81 14.46 0.74 3.21
CA LYS A 81 14.79 -0.40 2.37
C LYS A 81 15.51 -0.04 1.06
N GLY A 82 15.51 1.23 0.66
CA GLY A 82 16.21 1.75 -0.52
C GLY A 82 17.17 2.87 -0.16
#